data_AF-A0A2V8SEB7-F1
#
_entry.id   AF-A0A2V8SEB7-F1
#
_cell.length_a   1.000
_cell.length_b   1.000
_cell.length_c   1.000
_cell.angle_alpha   90.00
_cell.angle_beta   90.00
_cell.angle_gamma   90.00
#
_symmetry.space_group_name_H-M   'P 1'
#
loop_
_entity.id
_entity.type
_entity.pdbx_description
1 polymer ?
#
loop_
_entity_poly.entity_id
_entity_poly.type
_entity_poly.pdbx_seq_one_letter_code
_entity_poly.pdbx_strand_id
1 'polypeptide(L)'
;MNETSWNTFSSVNGEGQWPGVDSVYRLIVVAALRNKQLSRGAAPRIEADPLRHRNTSIALEEVKRGLVPFTITGVQEKSENDASLLL
;
A
#
# COMPACT_ATOMS: atom_id res chain seq x y z
N MET A 1 -21.86 20.01 -11.97
CA MET A 1 -20.45 19.55 -11.94
C MET A 1 -20.36 18.44 -10.91
N ASN A 2 -19.94 17.23 -11.31
CA ASN A 2 -19.77 16.10 -10.41
C ASN A 2 -18.47 16.29 -9.63
N GLU A 3 -18.55 16.26 -8.30
CA GLU A 3 -17.39 16.27 -7.44
C GLU A 3 -16.41 15.19 -7.89
N THR A 4 -15.20 15.60 -8.20
CA THR A 4 -14.16 14.73 -8.74
C THR A 4 -13.93 13.58 -7.76
N SER A 5 -14.10 12.35 -8.26
CA SER A 5 -13.97 11.04 -7.59
C SER A 5 -12.76 10.89 -6.64
N TRP A 6 -11.76 11.77 -6.74
CA TRP A 6 -10.61 11.86 -5.84
C TRP A 6 -10.96 12.03 -4.35
N ASN A 7 -12.07 12.69 -4.01
CA ASN A 7 -12.49 12.85 -2.59
C ASN A 7 -12.98 11.56 -1.93
N THR A 8 -13.32 10.53 -2.72
CA THR A 8 -13.73 9.23 -2.16
C THR A 8 -12.56 8.56 -1.45
N PHE A 9 -11.33 8.70 -1.95
CA PHE A 9 -10.15 8.09 -1.33
C PHE A 9 -9.76 8.77 -0.02
N SER A 10 -10.03 10.07 0.12
CA SER A 10 -9.73 10.86 1.32
C SER A 10 -10.67 10.55 2.49
N SER A 11 -11.89 10.07 2.21
CA SER A 11 -12.83 9.60 3.25
C SER A 11 -12.53 8.17 3.72
N VAL A 12 -11.55 7.48 3.12
CA VAL A 12 -11.04 6.16 3.53
C VAL A 12 -9.96 6.30 4.62
N ASN A 13 -10.20 7.18 5.59
CA ASN A 13 -9.43 7.24 6.83
C ASN A 13 -10.16 6.48 7.97
N GLY A 14 -11.11 5.60 7.61
CA GLY A 14 -11.72 4.66 8.55
C GLY A 14 -10.66 3.68 9.04
N GLU A 15 -10.23 3.87 10.27
CA GLU A 15 -9.29 2.99 10.97
C GLU A 15 -9.76 1.52 10.84
N GLY A 16 -8.92 0.66 10.27
CA GLY A 16 -9.20 -0.79 10.17
C GLY A 16 -9.85 -1.30 8.88
N GLN A 17 -9.92 -0.52 7.80
CA GLN A 17 -10.60 -1.00 6.58
C GLN A 17 -9.85 -2.13 5.83
N TRP A 18 -8.52 -2.23 5.95
CA TRP A 18 -7.73 -3.30 5.30
C TRP A 18 -6.74 -3.95 6.27
N PRO A 19 -6.60 -5.28 6.26
CA PRO A 19 -5.67 -5.97 7.15
C PRO A 19 -4.22 -5.50 6.93
N GLY A 20 -3.61 -4.97 7.99
CA GLY A 20 -2.20 -4.53 8.00
C GLY A 20 -1.91 -3.17 7.35
N VAL A 21 -2.89 -2.52 6.71
CA VAL A 21 -2.70 -1.22 6.06
C VAL A 21 -3.51 -0.15 6.78
N ASP A 22 -2.81 0.71 7.51
CA ASP A 22 -3.32 1.80 8.35
C ASP A 22 -3.43 3.15 7.60
N SER A 23 -2.94 3.23 6.36
CA SER A 23 -2.84 4.48 5.61
C SER A 23 -3.02 4.26 4.10
N VAL A 24 -3.72 5.18 3.43
CA VAL A 24 -3.87 5.20 1.96
C VAL A 24 -2.50 5.28 1.26
N TYR A 25 -1.54 6.02 1.82
CA TYR A 25 -0.19 6.09 1.26
C TYR A 25 0.49 4.71 1.30
N ARG A 26 0.31 3.97 2.39
CA ARG A 26 0.84 2.61 2.50
C ARG A 26 0.17 1.66 1.52
N LEU A 27 -1.16 1.74 1.34
CA LEU A 27 -1.87 0.99 0.30
C LEU A 27 -1.22 1.21 -1.07
N ILE A 28 -0.99 2.47 -1.44
CA ILE A 28 -0.43 2.84 -2.75
C ILE A 28 0.98 2.27 -2.91
N VAL A 29 1.85 2.46 -1.91
CA VAL A 29 3.25 2.00 -1.98
C VAL A 29 3.31 0.48 -2.07
N VAL A 30 2.61 -0.24 -1.20
CA VAL A 30 2.63 -1.71 -1.20
C VAL A 30 2.03 -2.26 -2.49
N ALA A 31 0.93 -1.68 -3.00
CA ALA A 31 0.33 -2.11 -4.27
C ALA A 31 1.24 -1.82 -5.47
N ALA A 32 1.95 -0.69 -5.49
CA ALA A 32 2.92 -0.37 -6.55
C ALA A 32 4.09 -1.37 -6.56
N LEU A 33 4.64 -1.69 -5.39
CA LEU A 33 5.69 -2.69 -5.25
C LEU A 33 5.20 -4.07 -5.68
N ARG A 34 3.97 -4.45 -5.32
CA ARG A 34 3.38 -5.71 -5.74
C ARG A 34 3.14 -5.76 -7.25
N ASN A 35 2.65 -4.68 -7.86
CA ASN A 35 2.50 -4.59 -9.31
C ASN A 35 3.84 -4.81 -10.04
N LYS A 36 4.94 -4.26 -9.51
CA LYS A 36 6.28 -4.51 -10.04
C LYS A 36 6.66 -5.99 -10.02
N GLN A 37 6.26 -6.74 -8.99
CA GLN A 37 6.46 -8.19 -8.93
C GLN A 37 5.63 -8.92 -9.99
N LEU A 38 4.33 -8.60 -10.10
CA LEU A 38 3.43 -9.20 -11.11
C LEU A 38 3.93 -8.93 -12.54
N SER A 39 4.40 -7.70 -12.80
CA SER A 39 4.98 -7.33 -14.09
C SER A 39 6.27 -8.07 -14.43
N ARG A 40 6.93 -8.66 -13.42
CA ARG A 40 8.11 -9.53 -13.58
C ARG A 40 7.74 -11.02 -13.64
N GLY A 41 6.45 -11.35 -13.74
CA GLY A 41 5.97 -12.72 -13.85
C GLY A 41 5.70 -13.42 -12.51
N ALA A 42 5.64 -12.67 -11.39
CA ALA A 42 5.18 -13.27 -10.15
C ALA A 42 3.72 -13.74 -10.28
N ALA A 43 3.41 -14.91 -9.73
CA ALA A 43 2.05 -15.44 -9.74
C ALA A 43 1.10 -14.55 -8.91
N PRO A 44 -0.11 -14.23 -9.41
CA PRO A 44 -1.18 -13.65 -8.61
C PRO A 44 -1.55 -14.53 -7.41
N ARG A 45 -1.97 -13.90 -6.30
CA ARG A 45 -2.49 -14.57 -5.10
C ARG A 45 -4.01 -14.66 -5.07
N ILE A 46 -4.67 -14.10 -6.06
CA ILE A 46 -6.11 -14.19 -6.30
C ILE A 46 -6.30 -14.81 -7.69
N GLU A 47 -7.44 -15.47 -7.89
CA GLU A 47 -7.83 -15.91 -9.23
C GLU A 47 -7.95 -14.69 -10.15
N ALA A 48 -7.27 -14.76 -11.29
CA ALA A 48 -7.37 -13.73 -12.30
C ALA A 48 -8.57 -14.03 -13.21
N ASP A 49 -9.56 -13.15 -13.29
CA ASP A 49 -10.55 -13.16 -14.36
C ASP A 49 -9.80 -13.00 -15.70
N PRO A 50 -9.96 -13.94 -16.65
CA PRO A 50 -9.29 -13.89 -17.94
C PRO A 50 -9.51 -12.58 -18.72
N LEU A 51 -10.58 -11.82 -18.45
CA LEU A 51 -11.00 -10.68 -19.25
C LEU A 51 -10.55 -9.32 -18.73
N ARG A 52 -10.13 -9.17 -17.46
CA ARG A 52 -10.03 -7.84 -16.82
C ARG A 52 -8.84 -7.62 -15.88
N HIS A 53 -7.75 -8.35 -16.03
CA HIS A 53 -6.71 -8.38 -15.00
C HIS A 53 -5.46 -7.56 -15.35
N ARG A 54 -5.58 -6.23 -15.26
CA ARG A 54 -4.39 -5.36 -15.17
C ARG A 54 -3.64 -5.69 -13.88
N ASN A 55 -2.31 -5.83 -13.94
CA ASN A 55 -1.47 -6.06 -12.76
C ASN A 55 -1.75 -5.07 -11.62
N THR A 56 -2.10 -3.83 -11.94
CA THR A 56 -2.46 -2.79 -10.99
C THR A 56 -3.71 -3.14 -10.19
N SER A 57 -4.74 -3.68 -10.86
CA SER A 57 -5.99 -4.09 -10.22
C SER A 57 -5.76 -5.29 -9.31
N ILE A 58 -5.01 -6.30 -9.79
CA ILE A 58 -4.64 -7.48 -9.00
C ILE A 58 -3.87 -7.06 -7.75
N ALA A 59 -2.85 -6.20 -7.91
CA ALA A 59 -2.02 -5.77 -6.79
C ALA A 59 -2.83 -5.01 -5.74
N LEU A 60 -3.71 -4.09 -6.14
CA LEU A 60 -4.58 -3.36 -5.22
C LEU A 60 -5.50 -4.30 -4.45
N GLU A 61 -6.07 -5.28 -5.12
CA GLU A 61 -6.97 -6.25 -4.51
C GLU A 61 -6.24 -7.20 -3.55
N GLU A 62 -5.08 -7.71 -3.93
CA GLU A 62 -4.25 -8.52 -3.02
C GLU A 62 -3.89 -7.75 -1.74
N VAL A 63 -3.54 -6.46 -1.85
CA VAL A 63 -3.20 -5.64 -0.68
C VAL A 63 -4.43 -5.35 0.18
N LYS A 64 -5.57 -4.99 -0.43
CA LYS A 64 -6.83 -4.76 0.32
C LYS A 64 -7.32 -6.01 1.04
N ARG A 65 -7.06 -7.20 0.48
CA ARG A 65 -7.37 -8.50 1.09
C ARG A 65 -6.30 -8.98 2.10
N GLY A 66 -5.21 -8.22 2.31
CA GLY A 66 -4.14 -8.60 3.23
C GLY A 66 -3.27 -9.78 2.76
N LEU A 67 -3.28 -10.10 1.46
CA LEU A 67 -2.56 -11.25 0.90
C LEU A 67 -1.09 -10.94 0.57
N VAL A 68 -0.69 -9.66 0.60
CA VAL A 68 0.68 -9.22 0.34
C VAL A 68 1.39 -9.00 1.68
N PRO A 69 2.29 -9.90 2.11
CA PRO A 69 3.10 -9.64 3.29
C PRO A 69 4.10 -8.52 3.01
N PHE A 70 4.26 -7.60 3.97
CA PHE A 70 5.26 -6.56 3.93
C PHE A 70 5.69 -6.20 5.35
N THR A 71 6.88 -5.59 5.47
CA THR A 71 7.43 -5.10 6.74
C THR A 71 7.83 -3.65 6.55
N ILE A 72 7.65 -2.84 7.61
CA ILE A 72 8.10 -1.44 7.62
C ILE A 72 9.53 -1.42 8.13
N THR A 73 10.45 -0.95 7.31
CA THR A 73 11.85 -0.79 7.69
C THR A 73 12.10 0.68 8.02
N GLY A 74 12.49 1.00 9.27
CA GLY A 74 13.02 2.33 9.61
C GLY A 74 12.14 3.25 10.43
N VAL A 75 11.57 2.79 11.55
CA VAL A 75 11.39 3.71 12.70
C VAL A 75 12.77 3.83 13.37
N GLN A 76 13.70 4.54 12.74
CA GLN A 76 14.82 5.09 13.48
C GLN A 76 14.16 6.20 14.31
N GLU A 77 13.83 5.91 15.58
CA GLU A 77 13.56 6.98 16.53
C GLU A 77 14.74 7.92 16.43
N LYS A 78 14.49 9.15 15.97
CA LYS A 78 15.49 10.20 15.99
C LYS A 78 15.76 10.48 17.46
N SER A 79 16.67 9.71 18.07
CA SER A 79 17.05 9.88 19.46
C SER A 79 17.54 11.31 19.64
N GLU A 80 16.98 12.04 20.61
CA GLU A 80 17.28 13.45 20.95
C GLU A 80 18.73 13.69 21.43
N ASN A 81 19.69 12.81 21.11
CA ASN A 81 21.07 12.90 21.57
C ASN A 81 22.00 13.73 20.67
N ASP A 82 21.51 14.31 19.57
CA ASP A 82 22.32 15.21 18.71
C ASP A 82 22.64 16.56 19.39
N ALA A 83 22.04 16.87 20.54
CA ALA A 83 22.41 18.05 21.34
C ALA A 83 23.76 17.93 22.06
N SER A 84 24.38 16.73 22.10
CA SER A 84 25.67 16.52 22.76
C SER A 84 26.91 16.74 21.88
N LEU A 85 26.72 17.11 20.60
CA LEU A 85 27.83 17.45 19.68
C LEU A 85 28.17 18.96 19.64
N LEU A 86 27.62 19.75 20.57
CA LEU A 86 27.92 21.18 20.74
C LEU A 86 28.55 21.49 22.11
N LEU A 87 29.60 20.75 22.48
CA LEU A 87 30.56 21.16 23.51
C LEU A 87 31.98 20.94 22.99
#